data_AF-A0A950TTT3-F1
#
_entry.id   AF-A0A950TTT3-F1
#
_cell.length_a   1.000
_cell.length_b   1.000
_cell.length_c   1.000
_cell.angle_alpha   90.00
_cell.angle_beta   90.00
_cell.angle_gamma   90.00
#
_symmetry.space_group_name_H-M   'P 1'
#
loop_
_entity.id
_entity.type
_entity.pdbx_description
1 polymer ?
#
loop_
_entity_poly.entity_id
_entity_poly.type
_entity_poly.pdbx_seq_one_letter_code
_entity_poly.pdbx_strand_id
1 'polypeptide(L)'
;MYEKFYHFTGLPFLLTPDSRFFFGSSGHSRAIAHLVYGLAQEEGFIVITGEVGSGKSTLVEQLWSQLDRQAYTIARVVTTQVSGDDLLRLAVANFGLGDT
;
A
#
# COMPACT_ATOMS: atom_id res chain seq x y z
N MET A 1 1.39 0.43 -29.43
CA MET A 1 2.55 0.22 -30.33
C MET A 1 3.41 -0.95 -29.84
N TYR A 2 3.91 -0.89 -28.60
CA TYR A 2 4.65 -2.00 -27.98
C TYR A 2 3.79 -3.25 -27.69
N GLU A 3 2.56 -3.08 -27.20
CA GLU A 3 1.67 -4.21 -26.88
C GLU A 3 1.38 -5.09 -28.09
N LYS A 4 1.10 -4.47 -29.25
CA LYS A 4 0.86 -5.19 -30.51
C LYS A 4 2.12 -5.83 -31.08
N PHE A 5 3.28 -5.20 -30.91
CA PHE A 5 4.55 -5.68 -31.46
C PHE A 5 5.15 -6.83 -30.62
N TYR A 6 5.06 -6.75 -29.29
CA TYR A 6 5.59 -7.76 -28.35
C TYR A 6 4.52 -8.70 -27.78
N HIS A 7 3.26 -8.56 -28.22
CA HIS A 7 2.11 -9.33 -27.74
C HIS A 7 1.88 -9.23 -26.22
N PHE A 8 2.15 -8.06 -25.63
CA PHE A 8 1.83 -7.84 -24.21
C PHE A 8 0.33 -7.71 -23.99
N THR A 9 -0.12 -8.21 -22.84
CA THR A 9 -1.52 -8.14 -22.39
C THR A 9 -1.87 -6.84 -21.66
N GLY A 10 -0.91 -5.94 -21.51
CA GLY A 10 -1.09 -4.64 -20.89
C GLY A 10 0.04 -3.67 -21.20
N LEU A 11 -0.18 -2.40 -20.88
CA LEU A 11 0.74 -1.30 -21.12
C LEU A 11 2.06 -1.54 -20.38
N PRO A 12 3.19 -1.70 -21.10
CA PRO A 12 4.49 -1.78 -20.47
C PRO A 12 4.96 -0.39 -20.00
N PHE A 13 5.81 -0.33 -18.98
CA PHE A 13 6.48 0.88 -18.48
C PHE A 13 5.54 1.99 -17.97
N LEU A 14 4.49 1.62 -17.24
CA LEU A 14 3.64 2.58 -16.56
C LEU A 14 4.42 3.38 -15.50
N LEU A 15 4.12 4.68 -15.39
CA LEU A 15 4.69 5.55 -14.36
C LEU A 15 4.16 5.21 -12.97
N THR A 16 2.91 4.74 -12.88
CA THR A 16 2.32 4.28 -11.63
C THR A 16 2.50 2.77 -11.49
N PRO A 17 2.93 2.30 -10.30
CA PRO A 17 3.03 0.87 -10.02
C PRO A 17 1.66 0.19 -10.20
N ASP A 18 1.65 -0.99 -10.83
CA ASP A 18 0.49 -1.84 -10.95
C ASP A 18 0.71 -3.11 -10.13
N SER A 19 -0.13 -3.33 -9.11
CA SER A 19 0.01 -4.44 -8.17
C SER A 19 -0.11 -5.81 -8.83
N ARG A 20 -0.74 -5.90 -10.01
CA ARG A 20 -0.83 -7.15 -10.79
C ARG A 20 0.54 -7.67 -11.24
N PHE A 21 1.51 -6.77 -11.36
CA PHE A 21 2.89 -7.08 -11.76
C PHE A 21 3.86 -7.05 -10.57
N PHE A 22 3.36 -7.24 -9.34
CA PHE A 22 4.20 -7.25 -8.14
C PHE A 22 5.23 -8.38 -8.21
N PHE A 23 6.51 -8.00 -8.12
CA PHE A 23 7.62 -8.95 -7.99
C PHE A 23 8.00 -9.10 -6.52
N GLY A 24 7.60 -10.22 -5.91
CA GLY A 24 7.91 -10.54 -4.52
C GLY A 24 9.35 -10.98 -4.31
N SER A 25 10.32 -10.05 -4.37
CA SER A 25 11.71 -10.36 -4.01
C SER A 25 11.79 -10.94 -2.58
N SER A 26 12.91 -11.58 -2.23
CA SER A 26 13.07 -12.14 -0.88
C SER A 26 12.89 -11.08 0.23
N GLY A 27 13.33 -9.84 -0.01
CA GLY A 27 13.12 -8.72 0.90
C GLY A 27 11.65 -8.31 0.97
N HIS A 28 10.98 -8.16 -0.17
CA HIS A 28 9.57 -7.78 -0.23
C HIS A 28 8.66 -8.83 0.42
N SER A 29 8.92 -10.11 0.16
CA SER A 29 8.13 -11.22 0.72
C SER A 29 8.25 -11.29 2.24
N ARG A 30 9.45 -11.07 2.80
CA ARG A 30 9.64 -10.95 4.25
C ARG A 30 8.88 -9.74 4.82
N ALA A 31 8.98 -8.59 4.17
CA ALA A 31 8.29 -7.38 4.63
C ALA A 31 6.77 -7.56 4.67
N ILE A 32 6.17 -8.17 3.63
CA ILE A 32 4.73 -8.50 3.63
C ILE A 32 4.38 -9.46 4.76
N ALA A 33 5.14 -10.53 4.95
CA ALA A 33 4.89 -11.49 6.02
C ALA A 33 4.91 -10.83 7.41
N HIS A 34 5.86 -9.91 7.65
CA HIS A 34 5.90 -9.13 8.89
C HIS A 34 4.69 -8.22 9.06
N LEU A 35 4.24 -7.54 8.00
CA LEU A 35 3.06 -6.67 8.06
C LEU A 35 1.78 -7.46 8.36
N VAL A 36 1.59 -8.59 7.67
CA VAL A 36 0.42 -9.47 7.88
C VAL A 36 0.44 -10.05 9.30
N TYR A 37 1.60 -10.50 9.77
CA TYR A 37 1.75 -11.02 11.12
C TYR A 37 1.49 -9.95 12.18
N GLY A 38 2.10 -8.76 12.04
CA GLY A 38 1.89 -7.67 13.00
C GLY A 38 0.45 -7.19 13.04
N LEU A 39 -0.25 -7.16 11.89
CA LEU A 39 -1.68 -6.88 11.85
C LEU A 39 -2.50 -7.95 12.59
N ALA A 40 -2.17 -9.23 12.41
CA ALA A 40 -2.87 -10.34 13.07
C ALA A 40 -2.66 -10.35 14.59
N GLN A 41 -1.53 -9.82 15.08
CA GLN A 41 -1.23 -9.69 16.51
C GLN A 41 -1.69 -8.36 17.13
N GLU A 42 -2.39 -7.52 16.35
CA GLU A 42 -2.83 -6.19 16.78
C GLU A 42 -1.65 -5.32 17.30
N GLU A 43 -0.47 -5.46 16.69
CA GLU A 43 0.68 -4.61 17.00
C GLU A 43 0.33 -3.14 16.71
N GLY A 44 0.64 -2.25 17.65
CA GLY A 44 0.18 -0.86 17.56
C GLY A 44 0.81 -0.03 16.43
N PHE A 45 2.06 -0.30 16.04
CA PHE A 45 2.74 0.47 15.00
C PHE A 45 3.83 -0.33 14.28
N ILE A 46 3.77 -0.36 12.95
CA ILE A 46 4.74 -1.05 12.10
C ILE A 46 5.37 -0.05 11.13
N VAL A 47 6.70 -0.03 11.04
CA VAL A 47 7.45 0.88 10.17
C VAL A 47 8.15 0.10 9.07
N ILE A 48 7.95 0.51 7.81
CA ILE A 48 8.65 -0.03 6.65
C ILE A 48 9.73 0.99 6.23
N THR A 49 10.99 0.57 6.28
CA THR A 49 12.13 1.38 5.84
C THR A 49 12.79 0.80 4.59
N GLY A 50 13.52 1.63 3.86
CA GLY A 50 14.24 1.22 2.64
C GLY A 50 14.60 2.41 1.76
N GLU A 51 15.50 2.20 0.82
CA GLU A 51 16.01 3.23 -0.09
C GLU A 51 14.94 3.80 -1.04
N VAL A 52 15.22 4.95 -1.65
CA VAL A 52 14.35 5.53 -2.68
C VAL A 52 14.20 4.52 -3.84
N GLY A 53 12.97 4.29 -4.28
CA GLY A 53 12.70 3.29 -5.32
C GLY A 53 12.64 1.84 -4.84
N SER A 54 12.82 1.53 -3.55
CA SER A 54 12.79 0.16 -3.04
C SER A 54 11.40 -0.51 -3.02
N GLY A 55 10.35 0.16 -3.52
CA GLY A 55 9.00 -0.39 -3.59
C GLY A 55 8.21 -0.34 -2.28
N LYS A 56 8.54 0.55 -1.34
CA LYS A 56 7.80 0.73 -0.07
C LYS A 56 6.30 0.98 -0.30
N SER A 57 5.95 1.92 -1.18
CA SER A 57 4.55 2.20 -1.49
C SER A 57 3.88 1.00 -2.15
N THR A 58 4.60 0.28 -3.02
CA THR A 58 4.10 -0.95 -3.65
C THR A 58 3.81 -2.05 -2.63
N LEU A 59 4.60 -2.17 -1.55
CA LEU A 59 4.33 -3.10 -0.45
C LEU A 59 3.02 -2.76 0.27
N VAL A 60 2.77 -1.46 0.52
CA VAL A 60 1.53 -1.02 1.17
C VAL A 60 0.31 -1.30 0.28
N GLU A 61 0.41 -1.03 -1.04
CA GLU A 61 -0.66 -1.40 -1.99
C GLU A 61 -0.89 -2.91 -2.05
N GLN A 62 0.18 -3.70 -1.96
CA GLN A 62 0.08 -5.16 -1.98
C GLN A 62 -0.53 -5.71 -0.68
N LEU A 63 -0.22 -5.11 0.48
CA LEU A 63 -0.92 -5.44 1.71
C LEU A 63 -2.40 -5.09 1.58
N TRP A 64 -2.72 -3.87 1.13
CA TRP A 64 -4.09 -3.41 0.93
C TRP A 64 -4.91 -4.33 0.01
N SER A 65 -4.29 -4.89 -1.04
CA SER A 65 -4.96 -5.81 -1.97
C SER A 65 -5.26 -7.19 -1.36
N GLN A 66 -4.51 -7.60 -0.33
CA GLN A 66 -4.65 -8.91 0.34
C GLN A 66 -5.58 -8.88 1.55
N LEU A 67 -5.87 -7.70 2.10
CA LEU A 67 -6.73 -7.59 3.28
C LEU A 67 -8.20 -7.81 2.96
N ASP A 68 -8.84 -8.66 3.76
CA ASP A 68 -10.28 -8.90 3.67
C ASP A 68 -11.05 -7.67 4.14
N ARG A 69 -11.80 -7.07 3.22
CA ARG A 69 -12.62 -5.88 3.49
C ARG A 69 -13.83 -6.15 4.38
N GLN A 70 -14.19 -7.42 4.60
CA GLN A 70 -15.24 -7.79 5.55
C GLN A 70 -14.71 -7.88 6.97
N ALA A 71 -13.45 -8.26 7.14
CA ALA A 71 -12.79 -8.35 8.44
C ALA A 71 -12.20 -7.01 8.91
N TYR A 72 -11.73 -6.17 7.99
CA TYR A 72 -11.01 -4.94 8.33
C TYR A 72 -11.66 -3.69 7.70
N THR A 73 -11.83 -2.65 8.51
CA THR A 73 -12.03 -1.28 8.02
C THR A 73 -10.67 -0.61 7.90
N ILE A 74 -10.31 -0.17 6.70
CA ILE A 74 -8.96 0.31 6.40
C ILE A 74 -9.04 1.74 5.88
N ALA A 75 -8.18 2.61 6.41
CA ALA A 75 -8.01 3.99 5.98
C ALA A 75 -6.57 4.19 5.49
N ARG A 76 -6.38 4.91 4.37
CA ARG A 76 -5.06 5.21 3.82
C ARG A 76 -4.83 6.72 3.81
N VAL A 77 -3.89 7.19 4.61
CA VAL A 77 -3.47 8.60 4.63
C VAL A 77 -2.18 8.76 3.81
N VAL A 78 -2.23 9.57 2.75
CA VAL A 78 -1.09 9.82 1.86
C VAL A 78 -0.72 11.29 1.92
N THR A 79 0.32 11.63 2.66
CA THR A 79 0.73 13.02 2.88
C THR A 79 2.16 13.12 3.42
N THR A 80 2.84 14.23 3.13
CA THR A 80 4.22 14.50 3.56
C THR A 80 4.32 15.58 4.63
N GLN A 81 3.25 16.34 4.89
CA GLN A 81 3.25 17.48 5.81
C GLN A 81 1.89 17.61 6.49
N VAL A 82 1.80 17.18 7.74
CA VAL A 82 0.54 17.19 8.49
C VAL A 82 0.85 17.43 9.96
N SER A 83 0.19 18.42 10.55
CA SER A 83 0.22 18.66 12.00
C SER A 83 -0.59 17.57 12.73
N GLY A 84 -0.42 17.40 14.05
CA GLY A 84 -1.14 16.34 14.78
C GLY A 84 -2.66 16.39 14.59
N ASP A 85 -3.24 17.59 14.59
CA ASP A 85 -4.68 17.80 14.40
C ASP A 85 -5.14 17.44 12.98
N ASP A 86 -4.34 17.78 11.97
CA ASP A 86 -4.65 17.46 10.57
C ASP A 86 -4.62 15.95 10.33
N LEU A 87 -3.75 15.20 11.02
CA LEU A 87 -3.65 13.74 10.88
C LEU A 87 -4.93 13.08 11.41
N LEU A 88 -5.42 13.55 12.56
CA LEU A 88 -6.67 13.06 13.14
C LEU A 88 -7.85 13.34 12.20
N ARG A 89 -7.93 14.56 11.66
CA ARG A 89 -8.98 14.94 10.69
C ARG A 89 -8.93 14.06 9.43
N LEU A 90 -7.74 13.83 8.89
CA LEU A 90 -7.55 12.94 7.74
C LEU A 90 -7.95 11.50 8.06
N ALA A 91 -7.59 10.98 9.23
CA ALA A 91 -7.98 9.64 9.65
C ALA A 91 -9.52 9.52 9.74
N VAL A 92 -10.17 10.46 10.45
CA VAL A 92 -11.64 10.51 10.60
C VAL A 92 -12.33 10.57 9.24
N ALA A 93 -11.85 11.43 8.33
CA ALA A 93 -12.39 11.54 6.98
C ALA A 93 -12.22 10.24 6.17
N ASN A 94 -11.05 9.59 6.23
CA ASN A 94 -10.80 8.34 5.50
C ASN A 94 -11.57 7.15 6.05
N PHE A 95 -11.97 7.17 7.33
CA PHE A 95 -12.90 6.19 7.90
C PHE A 95 -14.37 6.51 7.60
N GLY A 96 -14.68 7.63 6.93
CA GLY A 96 -16.04 8.06 6.64
C GLY A 96 -16.81 8.54 7.87
N LEU A 97 -16.08 8.97 8.92
CA LEU A 97 -16.64 9.43 10.20
C LEU A 97 -16.70 10.96 10.32
N GLY A 98 -16.24 11.68 9.31
CA GLY A 98 -16.33 13.13 9.24
C GLY A 98 -17.56 13.55 8.45
N ASP A 99 -18.48 14.27 9.10
CA ASP A 99 -19.53 15.02 8.41
C ASP A 99 -18.90 16.03 7.43
N THR A 100 -19.57 16.25 6.30
CA THR A 100 -19.24 17.20 5.23
C THR A 100 -18.50 18.47 5.64
#